data_AF-A0A530K0U7-F1
#
_entry.id   AF-A0A530K0U7-F1
#
_cell.length_a   1.000
_cell.length_b   1.000
_cell.length_c   1.000
_cell.angle_alpha   90.00
_cell.angle_beta   90.00
_cell.angle_gamma   90.00
#
_symmetry.space_group_name_H-M   'P 1'
#
loop_
_entity.id
_entity.type
_entity.pdbx_description
1 polymer ?
#
loop_
_entity_poly.entity_id
_entity_poly.type
_entity_poly.pdbx_seq_one_letter_code
_entity_poly.pdbx_strand_id
1 'polypeptide(L)' 'PTFPSNLPLLALDRIMANRHGMIAAIDAHDTPLSRVASDHLPLTAFVRL' A
#
# COMPACT_ATOMS: atom_id res chain seq x y z
N PRO A 1 -2.66 -2.47 6.28
CA PRO A 1 -2.46 -1.16 6.97
C PRO A 1 -1.06 -0.65 6.63
N THR A 2 -0.88 0.67 6.55
CA THR A 2 0.37 1.27 6.07
C THR A 2 0.96 2.24 7.09
N PHE A 3 0.18 2.73 8.05
CA PHE A 3 0.61 3.75 9.01
C PHE A 3 0.34 3.35 10.46
N PRO A 4 1.22 3.70 11.41
CA PRO A 4 2.62 4.07 11.20
C PRO A 4 3.45 2.87 10.71
N SER A 5 4.48 3.11 9.91
CA SER A 5 5.28 2.06 9.25
C SER A 5 5.92 1.08 10.23
N ASN A 6 6.30 1.53 11.43
CA ASN A 6 6.91 0.67 12.47
C ASN A 6 5.90 -0.21 13.22
N LEU A 7 4.61 0.16 13.21
CA LEU A 7 3.53 -0.63 13.78
C LEU A 7 2.25 -0.37 12.95
N PRO A 8 2.09 -1.03 11.78
CA PRO A 8 1.04 -0.67 10.82
C PRO A 8 -0.34 -1.01 11.35
N LEU A 9 -1.06 0.01 11.83
CA LEU A 9 -2.38 -0.13 12.48
C LEU A 9 -3.50 0.52 11.67
N LEU A 10 -3.20 1.60 10.95
CA LEU A 10 -4.15 2.43 10.22
C LEU A 10 -3.97 2.23 8.71
N ALA A 11 -5.10 2.17 7.99
CA ALA A 11 -5.17 2.08 6.53
C ALA A 11 -5.59 3.42 5.93
N LEU A 12 -4.67 4.40 5.98
CA LEU A 12 -4.96 5.76 5.52
C LEU A 12 -4.74 5.94 4.01
N ASP A 13 -3.81 5.16 3.45
CA ASP A 13 -3.44 5.22 2.03
C ASP A 13 -4.40 4.41 1.17
N ARG A 14 -4.67 4.90 -0.06
CA ARG A 14 -5.68 4.30 -0.95
C ARG A 14 -5.25 4.42 -2.41
N ILE A 15 -5.54 3.36 -3.18
CA ILE A 15 -5.49 3.35 -4.64
C ILE A 15 -6.93 3.14 -5.13
N MET A 16 -7.41 4.02 -6.01
CA MET A 16 -8.79 3.97 -6.53
C MET A 16 -8.78 3.72 -8.04
N ALA A 17 -9.75 2.93 -8.52
CA ALA A 17 -9.96 2.68 -9.94
C ALA A 17 -11.42 2.99 -10.32
N ASN A 18 -11.64 3.38 -11.57
CA ASN A 18 -12.96 3.76 -12.08
C ASN A 18 -13.76 2.58 -12.68
N ARG A 19 -13.18 1.37 -12.70
CA ARG A 19 -13.81 0.15 -13.22
C ARG A 19 -13.55 -1.03 -12.29
N HIS A 20 -14.56 -1.89 -12.18
CA HIS A 20 -14.44 -3.13 -11.44
C HIS A 20 -13.42 -4.06 -12.12
N GLY A 21 -12.62 -4.78 -11.32
CA GLY A 21 -11.62 -5.73 -11.81
C GLY A 21 -10.31 -5.12 -12.36
N MET A 22 -10.17 -3.79 -12.38
CA MET A 22 -8.94 -3.13 -12.85
C MET A 22 -7.75 -3.35 -11.90
N ILE A 23 -7.98 -3.38 -10.59
CA ILE A 23 -6.95 -3.71 -9.59
C ILE A 23 -6.91 -5.22 -9.40
N ALA A 24 -5.85 -5.87 -9.87
CA ALA A 24 -5.69 -7.33 -9.80
C ALA A 24 -5.15 -7.81 -8.44
N ALA A 25 -4.29 -7.01 -7.83
CA ALA A 25 -3.70 -7.27 -6.54
C ALA A 25 -3.27 -5.94 -5.91
N ILE A 26 -3.27 -5.92 -4.58
CA ILE A 26 -2.84 -4.79 -3.75
C ILE A 26 -1.97 -5.31 -2.63
N ASP A 27 -0.85 -4.65 -2.37
CA ASP A 27 0.03 -5.02 -1.27
C ASP A 27 0.77 -3.83 -0.68
N ALA A 28 1.09 -3.90 0.60
CA ALA A 28 2.00 -2.95 1.23
C ALA A 28 3.43 -3.41 0.99
N HIS A 29 4.30 -2.51 0.55
CA HIS A 29 5.73 -2.79 0.42
C HIS A 29 6.37 -2.79 1.83
N ASP A 30 6.15 -3.89 2.55
CA ASP A 30 6.59 -4.08 3.92
C ASP A 30 7.99 -4.70 3.96
N THR A 31 9.00 -3.84 3.86
CA THR A 31 10.40 -4.24 4.01
C THR A 31 11.07 -3.43 5.13
N PRO A 32 12.15 -3.95 5.73
CA PRO A 32 12.92 -3.19 6.72
C PRO A 32 13.37 -1.82 6.20
N LEU A 33 13.75 -1.74 4.92
CA LEU A 33 14.16 -0.48 4.31
C LEU A 33 13.00 0.50 4.20
N SER A 34 11.81 0.03 3.82
CA SER A 34 10.61 0.86 3.70
C SER A 34 10.18 1.46 5.04
N ARG A 35 10.34 0.72 6.14
CA ARG A 35 10.05 1.18 7.51
C ARG A 35 10.98 2.28 7.98
N VAL A 36 12.24 2.27 7.53
CA VAL A 36 13.22 3.32 7.82
C VAL A 36 13.02 4.53 6.89
N ALA A 37 12.64 4.29 5.64
CA ALA A 37 12.56 5.32 4.62
C ALA A 37 11.31 6.22 4.74
N SER A 38 10.24 5.76 5.39
CA SER A 38 9.01 6.53 5.55
C SER A 38 8.23 6.10 6.80
N ASP A 39 7.42 7.00 7.33
CA ASP A 39 6.42 6.75 8.37
C ASP A 39 5.16 6.04 7.84
N HIS A 40 5.02 5.90 6.51
CA HIS A 40 4.02 5.09 5.82
C HIS A 40 4.70 3.96 5.02
N LEU A 41 4.13 2.75 5.06
CA LEU A 41 4.51 1.69 4.11
C LEU A 41 3.96 2.04 2.72
N PRO A 42 4.79 2.02 1.65
CA PRO A 42 4.30 2.27 0.29
C PRO A 42 3.21 1.26 -0.10
N LEU A 43 2.12 1.74 -0.69
CA LEU A 43 1.04 0.90 -1.21
C LEU A 43 1.25 0.64 -2.70
N THR A 44 1.25 -0.62 -3.10
CA THR A 44 1.48 -1.06 -4.48
C THR A 44 0.26 -1.79 -5.02
N ALA A 45 0.05 -1.74 -6.35
CA ALA A 45 -1.04 -2.45 -7.01
C ALA A 45 -0.63 -2.95 -8.41
N PHE A 46 -1.13 -4.13 -8.78
CA PHE A 46 -1.10 -4.62 -10.15
C PHE A 46 -2.37 -4.21 -10.88
N VAL A 47 -2.22 -3.66 -12.08
CA VAL A 47 -3.32 -3.12 -12.89
C VAL A 47 -3.55 -4.00 -14.12
N ARG A 48 -4.81 -4.35 -14.39
CA ARG A 48 -5.23 -4.91 -15.68
C ARG A 48 -5.59 -3.76 -16.64
N LEU A 49 -5.02 -3.83 -17.83
CA LEU A 49 -5.27 -2.86 -18.92
C LEU A 49 -6.53 -3.22 -19.69
#